data_AF-A0A2D6MTS0-F1
#
_entry.id   AF-A0A2D6MTS0-F1
#
_cell.length_a   1.000
_cell.length_b   1.000
_cell.length_c   1.000
_cell.angle_alpha   90.00
_cell.angle_beta   90.00
_cell.angle_gamma   90.00
#
_symmetry.space_group_name_H-M   'P 1'
#
loop_
_entity.id
_entity.type
_entity.pdbx_description
1 polymer ?
#
loop_
_entity_poly.entity_id
_entity_poly.type
_entity_poly.pdbx_seq_one_letter_code
_entity_poly.pdbx_strand_id
1 'polypeptide(L)'
;MARTHDDRSAGFTLIELMIVVAIVGVLASIAIPSFQNYQLTAKRAEAFANLSAIGKAQKAYFAEFNDFVAIAAEPSGALGGAPLPTKRDGTSIDAAFADIGWVPEGDVFFDYDTATAGDPLAGGCTCTEGCFTASAYGNLDGDAALSVLVYAHPDVAGDFCGSGLLNQSPPLNAGARVFDQVARVITADDF
;
A
#
# COMPACT_ATOMS: atom_id res chain seq x y z
N MET A 1 -66.46 10.07 -33.44
CA MET A 1 -65.05 10.15 -33.89
C MET A 1 -64.26 10.79 -32.76
N ALA A 2 -63.22 10.10 -32.28
CA ALA A 2 -62.53 10.33 -31.01
C ALA A 2 -61.76 11.66 -30.95
N ARG A 3 -61.78 12.33 -29.79
CA ARG A 3 -60.89 13.45 -29.47
C ARG A 3 -59.52 12.88 -29.08
N THR A 4 -58.49 13.23 -29.82
CA THR A 4 -57.08 12.92 -29.53
C THR A 4 -56.58 13.83 -28.40
N HIS A 5 -56.01 13.23 -27.35
CA HIS A 5 -55.31 13.93 -26.28
C HIS A 5 -53.97 14.44 -26.83
N ASP A 6 -53.71 15.74 -26.70
CA ASP A 6 -52.48 16.39 -27.12
C ASP A 6 -51.50 16.34 -25.94
N ASP A 7 -50.56 15.39 -25.98
CA ASP A 7 -49.52 15.25 -24.97
C ASP A 7 -48.52 16.42 -25.10
N ARG A 8 -48.81 17.51 -24.38
CA ARG A 8 -47.90 18.66 -24.24
C ARG A 8 -46.59 18.18 -23.61
N SER A 9 -45.53 18.14 -24.40
CA SER A 9 -44.16 18.01 -23.86
C SER A 9 -43.86 19.22 -22.96
N ALA A 10 -43.87 18.99 -21.65
CA ALA A 10 -43.46 19.98 -20.67
C ALA A 10 -41.93 20.17 -20.74
N GLY A 11 -41.48 21.39 -21.01
CA GLY A 11 -40.06 21.74 -20.96
C GLY A 11 -39.60 21.95 -19.51
N PHE A 12 -38.38 21.51 -19.19
CA PHE A 12 -37.74 21.70 -17.89
C PHE A 12 -37.47 23.19 -17.63
N THR A 13 -37.72 23.69 -16.42
CA THR A 13 -37.46 25.09 -16.10
C THR A 13 -35.99 25.32 -15.73
N LEU A 14 -35.45 26.49 -16.07
CA LEU A 14 -34.08 26.87 -15.65
C LEU A 14 -33.93 26.89 -14.13
N ILE A 15 -35.00 27.27 -13.41
CA ILE A 15 -34.98 27.30 -11.94
C ILE A 15 -34.96 25.89 -11.33
N GLU A 16 -35.66 24.91 -11.91
CA GLU A 16 -35.55 23.51 -11.48
C GLU A 16 -34.13 22.99 -11.64
N LEU A 17 -33.48 23.29 -12.77
CA LEU A 17 -32.10 22.88 -12.98
C LEU A 17 -31.14 23.53 -11.97
N MET A 18 -31.32 24.82 -11.67
CA MET A 18 -30.47 25.54 -10.72
C MET A 18 -30.55 24.96 -9.30
N ILE A 19 -31.76 24.62 -8.83
CA ILE A 19 -31.94 24.03 -7.50
C ILE A 19 -31.31 22.64 -7.45
N VAL A 20 -31.47 21.83 -8.50
CA VAL A 20 -30.86 20.50 -8.58
C VAL A 20 -29.33 20.59 -8.49
N VAL A 21 -28.71 21.47 -9.27
CA VAL A 21 -27.25 21.65 -9.23
C VAL A 21 -26.78 22.17 -7.87
N ALA A 22 -27.53 23.07 -7.22
CA ALA A 22 -27.22 23.54 -5.88
C ALA A 22 -27.23 22.40 -4.84
N ILE A 23 -28.24 21.53 -4.88
CA ILE A 23 -28.33 20.36 -3.99
C ILE A 23 -27.20 19.38 -4.27
N VAL A 24 -26.93 19.06 -5.55
CA VAL A 24 -25.82 18.17 -5.93
C VAL A 24 -24.47 18.74 -5.48
N GLY A 25 -24.27 20.06 -5.58
CA GLY A 25 -23.05 20.72 -5.10
C GLY A 25 -22.82 20.56 -3.59
N VAL A 26 -23.87 20.67 -2.77
CA VAL A 26 -23.80 20.45 -1.32
C VAL A 26 -23.52 18.98 -0.98
N LEU A 27 -24.15 18.05 -1.69
CA LEU A 27 -23.90 16.62 -1.48
C LEU A 27 -22.48 16.24 -1.90
N ALA A 28 -21.99 16.77 -3.01
CA ALA A 28 -20.65 16.48 -3.54
C ALA A 28 -19.54 16.98 -2.61
N SER A 29 -19.70 18.14 -1.97
CA SER A 29 -18.67 18.70 -1.07
C SER A 29 -18.41 17.83 0.16
N ILE A 30 -19.41 17.08 0.62
CA ILE A 30 -19.29 16.13 1.73
C ILE A 30 -18.84 14.75 1.21
N ALA A 31 -19.38 14.31 0.09
CA ALA A 31 -19.16 12.96 -0.44
C ALA A 31 -17.75 12.75 -0.99
N ILE A 32 -17.18 13.74 -1.71
CA ILE A 32 -15.87 13.61 -2.36
C ILE A 32 -14.74 13.31 -1.37
N PRO A 33 -14.50 14.11 -0.30
CA PRO A 33 -13.40 13.84 0.62
C PRO A 33 -13.58 12.52 1.38
N SER A 34 -14.83 12.17 1.72
CA SER A 34 -15.15 10.88 2.36
C SER A 34 -14.81 9.70 1.45
N PHE A 35 -15.18 9.78 0.17
CA PHE A 35 -14.90 8.74 -0.82
C PHE A 35 -13.39 8.60 -1.10
N GLN A 36 -12.65 9.70 -1.13
CA GLN A 36 -11.18 9.67 -1.25
C GLN A 36 -10.53 8.94 -0.08
N ASN A 37 -10.90 9.27 1.16
CA ASN A 37 -10.40 8.59 2.35
C ASN A 37 -10.73 7.09 2.36
N TYR A 38 -11.93 6.72 1.91
CA TYR A 38 -12.33 5.32 1.77
C TYR A 38 -11.43 4.57 0.78
N GLN A 39 -11.15 5.16 -0.39
CA GLN A 39 -10.24 4.57 -1.36
C GLN A 39 -8.82 4.42 -0.79
N LEU A 40 -8.27 5.44 -0.14
CA LEU A 40 -6.93 5.38 0.47
C LEU A 40 -6.84 4.28 1.54
N THR A 41 -7.88 4.15 2.37
CA THR A 41 -7.97 3.09 3.39
C THR A 41 -8.01 1.71 2.74
N ALA A 42 -8.77 1.54 1.66
CA ALA A 42 -8.83 0.28 0.92
C ALA A 42 -7.46 -0.09 0.29
N LYS A 43 -6.78 0.88 -0.33
CA LYS A 43 -5.42 0.68 -0.86
C LYS A 43 -4.45 0.24 0.23
N ARG A 44 -4.49 0.88 1.40
CA ARG A 44 -3.64 0.48 2.56
C ARG A 44 -3.97 -0.92 3.04
N ALA A 45 -5.26 -1.27 3.16
CA ALA A 45 -5.67 -2.59 3.60
C ALA A 45 -5.09 -3.72 2.71
N GLU A 46 -4.98 -3.48 1.39
CA GLU A 46 -4.29 -4.38 0.46
C GLU A 46 -2.81 -4.59 0.85
N ALA A 47 -2.07 -3.50 1.09
CA ALA A 47 -0.67 -3.59 1.54
C ALA A 47 -0.51 -4.27 2.90
N PHE A 48 -1.41 -4.02 3.85
CA PHE A 48 -1.40 -4.69 5.15
C PHE A 48 -1.58 -6.21 5.00
N ALA A 49 -2.50 -6.64 4.13
CA ALA A 49 -2.72 -8.06 3.86
C ALA A 49 -1.49 -8.69 3.20
N ASN A 50 -0.94 -8.06 2.16
CA ASN A 50 0.22 -8.53 1.42
C ASN A 50 1.47 -8.62 2.31
N LEU A 51 1.80 -7.58 3.08
CA LEU A 51 2.96 -7.63 4.00
C LEU A 51 2.81 -8.69 5.09
N SER A 52 1.60 -8.90 5.61
CA SER A 52 1.34 -9.97 6.57
C SER A 52 1.54 -11.35 5.95
N ALA A 53 1.18 -11.51 4.68
CA ALA A 53 1.40 -12.75 3.93
C ALA A 53 2.88 -12.98 3.63
N ILE A 54 3.62 -11.95 3.19
CA ILE A 54 5.08 -11.99 3.01
C ILE A 54 5.76 -12.37 4.31
N GLY A 55 5.39 -11.75 5.44
CA GLY A 55 5.99 -12.07 6.75
C GLY A 55 5.77 -13.53 7.17
N LYS A 56 4.62 -14.12 6.84
CA LYS A 56 4.36 -15.55 7.05
C LYS A 56 5.19 -16.43 6.11
N ALA A 57 5.29 -16.05 4.84
CA ALA A 57 6.06 -16.78 3.84
C ALA A 57 7.55 -16.82 4.20
N GLN A 58 8.13 -15.68 4.59
CA GLN A 58 9.51 -15.57 5.08
C GLN A 58 9.75 -16.47 6.30
N LYS A 59 8.83 -16.50 7.27
CA LYS A 59 8.94 -17.39 8.45
C LYS A 59 8.83 -18.87 8.09
N ALA A 60 7.99 -19.22 7.11
CA ALA A 60 7.89 -20.58 6.61
C ALA A 60 9.19 -21.00 5.91
N TYR A 61 9.75 -20.12 5.08
CA TYR A 61 11.03 -20.33 4.42
C TYR A 61 12.16 -20.51 5.43
N PHE A 62 12.25 -19.66 6.46
CA PHE A 62 13.24 -19.79 7.52
C PHE A 62 13.12 -21.13 8.28
N ALA A 63 11.90 -21.61 8.52
CA ALA A 63 11.69 -22.90 9.18
C ALA A 63 12.22 -24.09 8.36
N GLU A 64 12.32 -23.96 7.04
CA GLU A 64 12.82 -24.99 6.13
C GLU A 64 14.32 -24.86 5.83
N PHE A 65 14.78 -23.63 5.57
CA PHE A 65 16.13 -23.34 5.06
C PHE A 65 17.05 -22.65 6.08
N ASN A 66 16.53 -22.28 7.26
CA ASN A 66 17.26 -21.58 8.32
C ASN A 66 17.88 -20.25 7.85
N ASP A 67 17.24 -19.58 6.90
CA ASP A 67 17.63 -18.26 6.38
C ASP A 67 16.41 -17.46 5.96
N PHE A 68 16.56 -16.14 5.81
CA PHE A 68 15.54 -15.26 5.23
C PHE A 68 16.00 -14.80 3.85
N VAL A 69 15.05 -14.51 2.96
CA VAL A 69 15.37 -14.11 1.58
C VAL A 69 15.30 -12.58 1.45
N ALA A 70 16.38 -11.98 0.96
CA ALA A 70 16.38 -10.58 0.53
C ALA A 70 15.86 -10.48 -0.92
N ILE A 71 14.91 -9.59 -1.14
CA ILE A 71 14.22 -9.40 -2.42
C ILE A 71 14.16 -7.90 -2.69
N ALA A 72 14.64 -7.49 -3.86
CA ALA A 72 14.59 -6.11 -4.31
C ALA A 72 13.13 -5.64 -4.51
N ALA A 73 12.90 -4.34 -4.40
CA ALA A 73 11.57 -3.75 -4.53
C ALA A 73 10.93 -4.03 -5.91
N GLU A 74 9.80 -4.74 -5.93
CA GLU A 74 9.01 -5.05 -7.12
C GLU A 74 7.52 -4.68 -6.94
N PRO A 75 6.81 -4.21 -8.00
CA PRO A 75 7.28 -4.06 -9.38
C PRO A 75 8.16 -2.82 -9.58
N SER A 76 9.45 -2.99 -9.96
CA SER A 76 10.62 -2.06 -10.07
C SER A 76 10.48 -0.52 -10.20
N GLY A 77 9.39 0.11 -9.75
CA GLY A 77 9.13 1.55 -9.85
C GLY A 77 9.98 2.37 -8.89
N ALA A 78 10.38 1.80 -7.77
CA ALA A 78 11.31 2.45 -6.84
C ALA A 78 12.70 2.78 -7.41
N LEU A 79 13.13 2.14 -8.51
CA LEU A 79 14.45 2.37 -9.13
C LEU A 79 14.40 3.24 -10.40
N GLY A 80 13.25 3.82 -10.73
CA GLY A 80 13.15 4.72 -11.90
C GLY A 80 11.77 5.18 -12.36
N GLY A 81 10.68 4.75 -11.71
CA GLY A 81 9.33 5.25 -11.98
C GLY A 81 8.51 5.27 -10.70
N ALA A 82 8.40 6.43 -10.06
CA ALA A 82 7.72 6.58 -8.77
C ALA A 82 6.40 5.80 -8.73
N PRO A 83 6.11 5.05 -7.64
CA PRO A 83 4.81 4.41 -7.45
C PRO A 83 3.68 5.35 -7.85
N LEU A 84 2.71 4.82 -8.59
CA LEU A 84 1.57 5.58 -9.10
C LEU A 84 0.38 5.40 -8.15
N PRO A 85 -0.60 6.31 -8.18
CA PRO A 85 -1.87 6.13 -7.45
C PRO A 85 -2.75 5.02 -8.03
N THR A 86 -2.31 4.38 -9.12
CA THR A 86 -2.96 3.28 -9.84
C THR A 86 -2.24 1.97 -9.61
N LYS A 87 -2.97 0.85 -9.75
CA LYS A 87 -2.38 -0.48 -9.69
C LYS A 87 -1.34 -0.66 -10.80
N ARG A 88 -0.29 -1.42 -10.51
CA ARG A 88 0.75 -1.85 -11.44
C ARG A 88 0.73 -3.36 -11.55
N ASP A 89 1.11 -3.82 -12.74
CA ASP A 89 1.20 -5.23 -13.08
C ASP A 89 2.09 -5.99 -12.08
N GLY A 90 1.56 -7.07 -11.52
CA GLY A 90 2.20 -7.85 -10.48
C GLY A 90 3.16 -8.93 -10.98
N THR A 91 3.29 -9.15 -12.30
CA THR A 91 4.01 -10.34 -12.82
C THR A 91 5.51 -10.36 -12.47
N SER A 92 6.16 -9.21 -12.30
CA SER A 92 7.55 -9.18 -11.85
C SER A 92 7.71 -9.57 -10.37
N ILE A 93 6.67 -9.34 -9.55
CA ILE A 93 6.63 -9.79 -8.16
C ILE A 93 6.62 -11.31 -8.10
N ASP A 94 5.82 -11.98 -8.93
CA ASP A 94 5.71 -13.44 -8.94
C ASP A 94 7.07 -14.13 -9.11
N ALA A 95 7.91 -13.56 -10.00
CA ALA A 95 9.26 -14.06 -10.23
C ALA A 95 10.21 -13.72 -9.07
N ALA A 96 10.14 -12.50 -8.53
CA ALA A 96 11.04 -12.04 -7.48
C ALA A 96 10.78 -12.73 -6.13
N PHE A 97 9.52 -13.07 -5.83
CA PHE A 97 9.10 -13.71 -4.57
C PHE A 97 8.91 -15.23 -4.68
N ALA A 98 9.32 -15.82 -5.81
CA ALA A 98 9.16 -17.26 -6.08
C ALA A 98 9.83 -18.14 -5.01
N ASP A 99 10.99 -17.73 -4.49
CA ASP A 99 11.76 -18.51 -3.50
C ASP A 99 10.99 -18.69 -2.18
N ILE A 100 10.25 -17.66 -1.75
CA ILE A 100 9.42 -17.74 -0.54
C ILE A 100 7.98 -18.21 -0.81
N GLY A 101 7.64 -18.44 -2.09
CA GLY A 101 6.33 -18.94 -2.50
C GLY A 101 5.17 -17.96 -2.25
N TRP A 102 5.45 -16.66 -2.21
CA TRP A 102 4.41 -15.63 -2.10
C TRP A 102 4.11 -15.00 -3.46
N VAL A 103 2.82 -14.75 -3.71
CA VAL A 103 2.30 -14.13 -4.94
C VAL A 103 1.14 -13.19 -4.54
N PRO A 104 1.07 -11.95 -5.07
CA PRO A 104 -0.04 -11.04 -4.84
C PRO A 104 -1.31 -11.44 -5.60
N GLU A 105 -2.47 -10.96 -5.13
CA GLU A 105 -3.74 -11.12 -5.84
C GLU A 105 -3.87 -10.10 -6.99
N GLY A 106 -3.24 -10.40 -8.13
CA GLY A 106 -3.25 -9.57 -9.33
C GLY A 106 -2.43 -8.29 -9.18
N ASP A 107 -2.85 -7.22 -9.86
CA ASP A 107 -2.12 -5.95 -9.86
C ASP A 107 -2.16 -5.27 -8.49
N VAL A 108 -1.07 -4.56 -8.15
CA VAL A 108 -0.84 -4.01 -6.80
C VAL A 108 -0.62 -2.49 -6.80
N PHE A 109 -1.01 -1.82 -5.72
CA PHE A 109 -0.72 -0.39 -5.54
C PHE A 109 0.70 -0.08 -5.02
N PHE A 110 1.37 -1.07 -4.44
CA PHE A 110 2.64 -0.88 -3.73
C PHE A 110 3.77 -1.70 -4.36
N ASP A 111 4.99 -1.20 -4.25
CA ASP A 111 6.21 -2.01 -4.39
C ASP A 111 6.47 -2.75 -3.10
N TYR A 112 6.86 -4.01 -3.17
CA TYR A 112 7.24 -4.84 -2.04
C TYR A 112 8.71 -5.23 -2.12
N ASP A 113 9.42 -5.11 -1.00
CA ASP A 113 10.79 -5.57 -0.84
C ASP A 113 10.93 -6.41 0.44
N THR A 114 12.02 -7.17 0.52
CA THR A 114 12.47 -7.76 1.77
C THR A 114 13.97 -7.53 1.94
N ALA A 115 14.36 -7.03 3.10
CA ALA A 115 15.74 -6.76 3.49
C ALA A 115 16.17 -7.70 4.62
N THR A 116 17.36 -8.28 4.51
CA THR A 116 17.96 -9.17 5.53
C THR A 116 19.36 -8.70 5.89
N ALA A 117 19.95 -9.27 6.93
CA ALA A 117 21.31 -8.92 7.33
C ALA A 117 22.32 -9.27 6.22
N GLY A 118 23.12 -8.28 5.79
CA GLY A 118 24.13 -8.45 4.74
C GLY A 118 23.65 -8.16 3.32
N ASP A 119 22.36 -7.85 3.12
CA ASP A 119 21.83 -7.39 1.83
C ASP A 119 22.33 -5.97 1.49
N PRO A 120 22.97 -5.75 0.33
CA PRO A 120 23.38 -4.41 -0.11
C PRO A 120 22.19 -3.46 -0.36
N LEU A 121 20.98 -3.98 -0.51
CA LEU A 121 19.75 -3.20 -0.70
C LEU A 121 19.04 -2.87 0.62
N ALA A 122 19.48 -3.43 1.75
CA ALA A 122 18.90 -3.12 3.06
C ALA A 122 19.26 -1.68 3.48
N GLY A 123 18.25 -0.90 3.84
CA GLY A 123 18.48 0.34 4.56
C GLY A 123 19.02 -0.02 5.94
N GLY A 124 20.32 0.15 6.15
CA GLY A 124 21.02 -0.02 7.43
C GLY A 124 20.50 -1.13 8.36
N CYS A 125 21.17 -2.29 8.39
CA CYS A 125 20.87 -3.33 9.36
C CYS A 125 21.65 -3.16 10.67
N THR A 126 20.98 -3.36 11.81
CA THR A 126 21.63 -3.52 13.12
C THR A 126 21.77 -4.98 13.51
N CYS A 127 20.96 -5.87 12.94
CA CYS A 127 21.05 -7.31 13.16
C CYS A 127 22.13 -7.94 12.25
N THR A 128 22.66 -9.09 12.70
CA THR A 128 23.71 -9.83 11.97
C THR A 128 23.16 -11.09 11.30
N GLU A 129 22.19 -11.77 11.91
CA GLU A 129 21.54 -12.99 11.39
C GLU A 129 20.11 -13.09 11.95
N GLY A 130 19.25 -13.90 11.31
CA GLY A 130 17.95 -14.26 11.87
C GLY A 130 16.93 -13.11 11.97
N CYS A 131 17.09 -12.08 11.15
CA CYS A 131 16.17 -10.96 11.05
C CYS A 131 15.76 -10.72 9.59
N PHE A 132 14.59 -10.14 9.40
CA PHE A 132 14.20 -9.59 8.10
C PHE A 132 13.23 -8.44 8.28
N THR A 133 13.16 -7.60 7.26
CA THR A 133 12.19 -6.52 7.17
C THR A 133 11.55 -6.55 5.80
N ALA A 134 10.22 -6.69 5.76
CA ALA A 134 9.44 -6.54 4.54
C ALA A 134 8.83 -5.14 4.51
N SER A 135 8.90 -4.46 3.37
CA SER A 135 8.35 -3.11 3.24
C SER A 135 7.44 -2.99 2.03
N ALA A 136 6.50 -2.06 2.11
CA ALA A 136 5.62 -1.69 1.02
C ALA A 136 5.71 -0.19 0.76
N TYR A 137 5.92 0.20 -0.49
CA TYR A 137 6.07 1.60 -0.92
C TYR A 137 5.00 1.97 -1.95
N GLY A 138 4.21 3.00 -1.67
CA GLY A 138 3.15 3.45 -2.57
C GLY A 138 2.95 4.96 -2.52
N ASN A 139 2.39 5.55 -3.57
CA ASN A 139 2.00 6.96 -3.65
C ASN A 139 0.49 7.00 -3.85
N LEU A 140 -0.27 7.09 -2.76
CA LEU A 140 -1.69 6.73 -2.79
C LEU A 140 -2.60 7.84 -3.30
N ASP A 141 -2.15 9.08 -3.17
CA ASP A 141 -2.85 10.33 -3.46
C ASP A 141 -2.22 11.13 -4.63
N GLY A 142 -1.03 10.74 -5.09
CA GLY A 142 -0.39 11.30 -6.27
C GLY A 142 0.47 12.54 -6.01
N ASP A 143 0.81 12.83 -4.75
CA ASP A 143 1.58 14.03 -4.35
C ASP A 143 3.12 13.85 -4.44
N ALA A 144 3.55 12.65 -4.86
CA ALA A 144 4.95 12.21 -4.95
C ALA A 144 5.63 11.90 -3.61
N ALA A 145 4.93 12.06 -2.48
CA ALA A 145 5.32 11.46 -1.22
C ALA A 145 4.99 9.96 -1.22
N LEU A 146 5.81 9.18 -0.52
CA LEU A 146 5.59 7.74 -0.38
C LEU A 146 4.97 7.41 0.97
N SER A 147 3.83 6.72 0.90
CA SER A 147 3.30 5.87 1.96
C SER A 147 4.20 4.64 2.12
N VAL A 148 4.76 4.47 3.33
CA VAL A 148 5.62 3.33 3.66
C VAL A 148 5.00 2.51 4.78
N LEU A 149 4.84 1.22 4.52
CA LEU A 149 4.44 0.24 5.53
C LEU A 149 5.59 -0.75 5.71
N VAL A 150 5.78 -1.19 6.94
CA VAL A 150 6.88 -2.09 7.31
C VAL A 150 6.35 -3.22 8.18
N TYR A 151 6.85 -4.42 7.93
CA TYR A 151 6.80 -5.57 8.82
C TYR A 151 8.24 -5.95 9.15
N ALA A 152 8.60 -5.98 10.43
CA ALA A 152 9.94 -6.36 10.83
C ALA A 152 9.92 -7.54 11.79
N HIS A 153 10.78 -8.51 11.51
CA HIS A 153 11.12 -9.60 12.38
C HIS A 153 12.52 -9.34 12.95
N PRO A 154 12.65 -9.05 14.25
CA PRO A 154 13.94 -8.78 14.85
C PRO A 154 14.69 -10.08 15.12
N ASP A 155 16.00 -9.96 15.35
CA ASP A 155 16.79 -11.06 15.90
C ASP A 155 16.51 -11.28 17.41
N VAL A 156 17.24 -12.23 18.01
CA VAL A 156 17.11 -12.55 19.45
C VAL A 156 17.50 -11.41 20.38
N ALA A 157 18.26 -10.42 19.91
CA ALA A 157 18.67 -9.23 20.65
C ALA A 157 17.68 -8.05 20.48
N GLY A 158 16.72 -8.17 19.55
CA GLY A 158 15.79 -7.10 19.21
C GLY A 158 16.28 -6.16 18.10
N ASP A 159 17.36 -6.54 17.41
CA ASP A 159 17.93 -5.81 16.28
C ASP A 159 17.20 -6.13 14.97
N PHE A 160 17.24 -5.23 14.00
CA PHE A 160 16.48 -5.36 12.74
C PHE A 160 17.20 -4.72 11.55
N CYS A 161 16.64 -4.93 10.35
CA CYS A 161 16.98 -4.16 9.15
C CYS A 161 15.96 -3.03 8.91
N GLY A 162 16.41 -1.86 8.47
CA GLY A 162 15.50 -0.84 7.96
C GLY A 162 14.91 -1.26 6.61
N SER A 163 13.88 -0.54 6.18
CA SER A 163 13.31 -0.71 4.84
C SER A 163 14.36 -0.45 3.76
N GLY A 164 14.37 -1.21 2.65
CA GLY A 164 15.46 -1.18 1.68
C GLY A 164 15.71 0.21 1.07
N LEU A 165 14.65 0.89 0.65
CA LEU A 165 14.77 2.15 -0.11
C LEU A 165 14.95 3.40 0.75
N LEU A 166 14.28 3.44 1.90
CA LEU A 166 14.15 4.65 2.71
C LEU A 166 14.78 4.49 4.10
N ASN A 167 15.40 3.34 4.38
CA ASN A 167 16.01 3.02 5.67
C ASN A 167 15.09 3.35 6.85
N GLN A 168 13.81 3.01 6.68
CA GLN A 168 12.79 3.29 7.68
C GLN A 168 12.83 2.22 8.74
N SER A 169 12.87 2.63 10.01
CA SER A 169 12.78 1.71 11.13
C SER A 169 11.33 1.27 11.37
N PRO A 170 11.12 0.09 12.00
CA PRO A 170 9.81 -0.35 12.44
C PRO A 170 9.20 0.72 13.35
N PRO A 171 7.90 1.02 13.19
CA PRO A 171 7.27 2.12 13.90
C PRO A 171 7.21 1.84 15.41
N LEU A 172 7.09 2.92 16.18
CA LEU A 172 7.08 2.87 17.64
C LEU A 172 5.64 2.92 18.18
N ASN A 173 5.32 2.07 19.15
CA ASN A 173 4.14 2.18 20.00
C ASN A 173 4.60 2.52 21.43
N ALA A 174 4.16 3.67 21.97
CA ALA A 174 4.54 4.15 23.29
C ALA A 174 6.08 4.17 23.55
N GLY A 175 6.87 4.43 22.49
CA GLY A 175 8.33 4.46 22.56
C GLY A 175 9.02 3.09 22.35
N ALA A 176 8.28 2.01 22.17
CA ALA A 176 8.81 0.67 21.86
C ALA A 176 8.58 0.29 20.39
N ARG A 177 9.54 -0.38 19.77
CA ARG A 177 9.45 -0.86 18.37
C ARG A 177 8.35 -1.92 18.24
N VAL A 178 7.57 -1.83 17.17
CA VAL A 178 6.55 -2.83 16.81
C VAL A 178 7.19 -3.90 15.93
N PHE A 179 7.10 -5.16 16.37
CA PHE A 179 7.66 -6.31 15.68
C PHE A 179 6.58 -7.33 15.35
N ASP A 180 6.82 -8.13 14.32
CA ASP A 180 5.94 -9.20 13.86
C ASP A 180 4.50 -8.77 13.51
N GLN A 181 4.34 -7.48 13.23
CA GLN A 181 3.09 -6.87 12.81
C GLN A 181 3.38 -5.86 11.71
N VAL A 182 2.46 -5.75 10.76
CA VAL A 182 2.53 -4.68 9.76
C VAL A 182 2.15 -3.40 10.44
N ALA A 183 2.95 -2.36 10.23
CA ALA A 183 2.64 -1.04 10.74
C ALA A 183 3.18 0.04 9.80
N ARG A 184 2.52 1.20 9.82
CA ARG A 184 2.88 2.35 9.01
C ARG A 184 4.07 3.07 9.65
N VAL A 185 5.07 3.42 8.85
CA VAL A 185 6.14 4.31 9.31
C VAL A 185 5.70 5.76 9.08
N ILE A 186 5.99 6.64 10.04
CA ILE A 186 5.69 8.08 9.93
C ILE A 186 6.55 8.64 8.79
N THR A 187 5.96 8.78 7.60
CA THR A 187 6.55 9.45 6.43
C THR A 187 5.80 10.74 6.15
N ALA A 188 6.33 11.57 5.25
CA ALA A 188 5.78 12.90 4.92
C ALA A 188 4.39 12.88 4.26
N ASP A 189 3.90 11.71 3.85
CA ASP A 189 2.53 11.49 3.42
C ASP A 189 1.65 11.48 4.69
N ASP A 190 0.92 12.56 4.96
CA ASP A 190 0.14 12.82 6.18
C ASP A 190 -1.37 12.58 5.94
N PHE A 191 -1.77 11.32 5.71
CA PHE A 191 -3.19 10.89 5.76
C PHE A 191 -3.42 9.66 6.63
#